data_AF-A0A177ARY2-F1
#
_entry.id   AF-A0A177ARY2-F1
#
_cell.length_a   1.000
_cell.length_b   1.000
_cell.length_c   1.000
_cell.angle_alpha   90.00
_cell.angle_beta   90.00
_cell.angle_gamma   90.00
#
_symmetry.space_group_name_H-M   'P 1'
#
loop_
_entity.id
_entity.type
_entity.pdbx_description
1 polymer ?
#
loop_
_entity_poly.entity_id
_entity_poly.type
_entity_poly.pdbx_seq_one_letter_code
_entity_poly.pdbx_strand_id
1 'polypeptide(L)'
;MPKRGNLLSEFEQGVIQSLSEEKVPIGQIVDRLGRSYNCIKNYLLRNDSHTAARLIANLNLNVSKDTVYRFLAKNGYKFENFSEKNYSRKALWYEQE
;
A
#
# COMPACT_ATOMS: atom_id res chain seq x y z
N MET A 1 15.07 0.80 -25.11
CA MET A 1 14.20 0.49 -23.96
C MET A 1 14.58 1.38 -22.79
N PRO A 2 13.63 1.94 -22.02
CA PRO A 2 13.97 2.68 -20.81
C PRO A 2 14.72 1.75 -19.84
N LYS A 3 15.84 2.23 -19.28
CA LYS A 3 16.60 1.46 -18.29
C LYS A 3 15.70 1.24 -17.07
N ARG A 4 15.42 -0.02 -16.73
CA ARG A 4 14.70 -0.35 -15.49
C ARG A 4 15.62 -0.09 -14.30
N GLY A 5 15.08 0.52 -13.25
CA GLY A 5 15.78 0.67 -11.98
C GLY A 5 15.87 -0.64 -11.20
N ASN A 6 16.70 -0.66 -10.15
CA ASN A 6 16.83 -1.80 -9.25
C ASN A 6 15.58 -1.97 -8.38
N LEU A 7 15.24 -3.22 -8.06
CA LEU A 7 14.19 -3.53 -7.09
C LEU A 7 14.53 -2.95 -5.70
N LEU A 8 13.49 -2.79 -4.88
CA LEU A 8 13.67 -2.45 -3.46
C LEU A 8 14.22 -3.68 -2.73
N SER A 9 15.35 -3.50 -2.05
CA SER A 9 15.88 -4.50 -1.13
C SER A 9 14.95 -4.69 0.07
N GLU A 10 15.06 -5.84 0.75
CA GLU A 10 14.28 -6.10 1.98
C GLU A 10 14.50 -5.03 3.05
N PHE A 11 15.73 -4.51 3.16
CA PHE A 11 16.05 -3.42 4.07
C PHE A 11 15.27 -2.15 3.72
N GLU A 12 15.29 -1.73 2.44
CA GLU A 12 14.53 -0.55 1.99
C GLU A 12 13.03 -0.74 2.19
N GLN A 13 12.52 -1.95 1.95
CA GLN A 13 11.11 -2.29 2.20
C GLN A 13 10.74 -2.13 3.67
N GLY A 14 11.60 -2.60 4.59
CA GLY A 14 11.44 -2.41 6.03
C GLY A 14 11.45 -0.95 6.46
N VAL A 15 12.37 -0.15 5.91
CA VAL A 15 12.43 1.31 6.18
C VAL A 15 11.18 2.03 5.68
N ILE A 16 10.69 1.69 4.48
CA ILE A 16 9.45 2.29 3.94
C ILE A 16 8.27 1.94 4.85
N GLN A 17 8.19 0.69 5.33
CA GLN A 17 7.12 0.23 6.18
C GLN A 17 7.10 0.98 7.53
N SER A 18 8.24 1.03 8.23
CA SER A 18 8.32 1.69 9.54
C SER A 18 8.01 3.18 9.45
N LEU A 19 8.56 3.89 8.45
CA LEU A 19 8.31 5.32 8.27
C LEU A 19 6.87 5.61 7.84
N SER A 20 6.23 4.70 7.10
CA SER A 20 4.82 4.82 6.76
C SER A 20 3.92 4.65 7.99
N GLU A 21 4.25 3.73 8.90
CA GLU A 21 3.54 3.53 10.17
C GLU A 21 3.67 4.75 11.09
N GLU A 22 4.83 5.41 11.08
CA GLU A 22 5.06 6.71 11.74
C GLU A 22 4.40 7.90 11.01
N LYS A 23 3.69 7.66 9.91
CA LYS A 23 3.02 8.68 9.06
C LYS A 23 3.99 9.73 8.48
N VAL A 24 5.24 9.34 8.24
CA VAL A 24 6.23 10.20 7.58
C VAL A 24 5.80 10.47 6.13
N PRO A 25 5.86 11.72 5.65
CA PRO A 25 5.52 12.05 4.27
C PRO A 25 6.39 11.31 3.25
N ILE A 26 5.80 10.83 2.16
CA ILE A 26 6.51 10.07 1.10
C ILE A 26 7.74 10.82 0.58
N GLY A 27 7.66 12.16 0.48
CA GLY A 27 8.81 12.99 0.07
C GLY A 27 10.03 12.81 0.96
N GLN A 28 9.84 12.77 2.28
CA GLN A 28 10.95 12.55 3.21
C GLN A 28 11.52 11.12 3.11
N ILE A 29 10.67 10.13 2.80
CA ILE A 29 11.11 8.74 2.57
C ILE A 29 11.94 8.65 1.28
N VAL A 30 11.53 9.38 0.23
CA VAL A 30 12.28 9.53 -1.02
C VAL A 30 13.66 10.10 -0.75
N ASP A 31 13.74 11.19 0.01
CA ASP A 31 15.01 11.86 0.32
C ASP A 31 15.94 10.94 1.13
N ARG A 32 15.40 10.16 2.07
CA ARG A 32 16.17 9.21 2.89
C ARG A 32 16.72 8.03 2.08
N LEU A 33 15.94 7.50 1.13
CA LEU A 33 16.30 6.28 0.39
C LEU A 33 16.92 6.55 -0.97
N GLY A 34 16.89 7.79 -1.47
CA GLY A 34 17.32 8.13 -2.83
C GLY A 34 16.51 7.39 -3.91
N ARG A 35 15.30 6.94 -3.59
CA ARG A 35 14.42 6.21 -4.51
C ARG A 35 13.37 7.12 -5.10
N SER A 36 12.98 6.88 -6.35
CA SER A 36 11.94 7.70 -6.99
C SER A 36 10.62 7.67 -6.20
N TYR A 37 9.92 8.81 -6.17
CA TYR A 37 8.61 8.94 -5.55
C TYR A 37 7.62 7.85 -6.01
N ASN A 38 7.58 7.56 -7.31
CA ASN A 38 6.70 6.55 -7.88
C ASN A 38 7.04 5.14 -7.38
N CYS A 39 8.31 4.84 -7.13
CA CYS A 39 8.72 3.54 -6.57
C CYS A 39 8.14 3.33 -5.17
N ILE A 40 8.33 4.31 -4.27
CA ILE A 40 7.83 4.25 -2.89
C ILE A 40 6.30 4.28 -2.86
N LYS A 41 5.67 5.18 -3.62
CA LYS A 41 4.19 5.24 -3.72
C LYS A 41 3.60 3.92 -4.19
N ASN A 42 4.16 3.31 -5.23
CA ASN A 42 3.66 2.03 -5.75
C ASN A 42 3.89 0.88 -4.76
N TYR A 43 4.99 0.90 -4.01
CA TYR A 43 5.23 -0.07 -2.94
C TYR A 43 4.17 0.07 -1.84
N LEU A 44 3.92 1.28 -1.35
CA LEU A 44 2.91 1.53 -0.31
C LEU A 44 1.50 1.15 -0.79
N LEU A 45 1.10 1.55 -2.00
CA LEU A 45 -0.22 1.19 -2.54
C LEU A 45 -0.44 -0.34 -2.64
N ARG A 46 0.61 -1.10 -2.96
CA ARG A 46 0.54 -2.56 -3.00
C ARG A 46 0.54 -3.17 -1.60
N ASN A 47 1.22 -2.53 -0.66
CA ASN A 47 1.41 -3.03 0.70
C ASN A 47 0.39 -2.53 1.74
N ASP A 48 -0.38 -1.49 1.44
CA ASP A 48 -1.53 -1.03 2.22
C ASP A 48 -2.78 -1.88 1.94
N SER A 49 -2.82 -2.57 0.80
CA SER A 49 -3.96 -3.42 0.46
C SER A 49 -3.92 -4.70 1.31
N HIS A 50 -4.72 -4.74 2.37
CA HIS A 50 -5.07 -5.95 3.10
C HIS A 50 -5.96 -6.85 2.23
N THR A 51 -5.43 -7.36 1.14
CA THR A 51 -6.12 -8.39 0.37
C THR A 51 -6.26 -9.65 1.22
N ALA A 52 -7.34 -10.40 1.01
CA ALA A 52 -7.54 -11.70 1.68
C ALA A 52 -6.33 -12.63 1.50
N ALA A 53 -5.65 -12.56 0.34
CA ALA A 53 -4.45 -13.32 0.04
C ALA A 53 -3.27 -12.99 0.99
N ARG A 54 -3.05 -11.71 1.30
CA ARG A 54 -1.98 -11.29 2.21
C ARG A 54 -2.32 -11.64 3.66
N LEU A 55 -3.58 -11.56 4.07
CA LEU A 55 -4.01 -12.03 5.38
C LEU A 55 -3.75 -13.52 5.56
N ILE A 56 -4.08 -14.34 4.54
CA ILE A 56 -3.78 -15.77 4.53
C ILE A 56 -2.29 -16.04 4.68
N ALA A 57 -1.44 -15.35 3.91
CA ALA A 57 0.00 -15.55 3.95
C ALA A 57 0.61 -15.09 5.29
N ASN A 58 0.26 -13.89 5.76
CA ASN A 58 0.85 -13.30 6.96
C ASN A 58 0.45 -14.03 8.24
N LEU A 59 -0.79 -14.53 8.30
CA LEU A 59 -1.33 -15.25 9.46
C LEU A 59 -1.24 -16.78 9.30
N ASN A 60 -0.65 -17.26 8.20
CA ASN A 60 -0.51 -18.68 7.86
C ASN A 60 -1.85 -19.45 7.96
N LEU A 61 -2.92 -18.89 7.40
CA LEU A 61 -4.27 -19.47 7.51
C LEU A 61 -4.50 -20.53 6.43
N ASN A 62 -5.00 -21.71 6.82
CA ASN A 62 -5.42 -22.74 5.86
C ASN A 62 -6.89 -22.56 5.46
N VAL A 63 -7.23 -21.41 4.87
CA VAL A 63 -8.60 -21.10 4.42
C VAL A 63 -8.58 -20.42 3.05
N SER A 64 -9.68 -20.55 2.30
CA SER A 64 -9.82 -19.85 1.02
C SER A 64 -10.02 -18.34 1.20
N LYS A 65 -9.73 -17.56 0.15
CA LYS A 65 -9.96 -16.11 0.15
C LYS A 65 -11.43 -15.76 0.42
N ASP A 66 -12.36 -16.53 -0.14
CA ASP A 66 -13.80 -16.33 0.06
C ASP A 66 -14.21 -16.45 1.52
N THR A 67 -13.63 -17.40 2.25
CA THR A 67 -13.87 -17.56 3.69
C THR A 67 -13.43 -16.33 4.46
N VAL A 68 -12.26 -15.78 4.13
CA VAL A 68 -11.75 -14.54 4.74
C VAL A 68 -12.67 -13.36 4.44
N TYR A 69 -13.10 -13.20 3.18
CA TYR A 69 -14.03 -12.14 2.80
C TYR A 69 -15.38 -12.24 3.55
N ARG A 70 -15.96 -13.44 3.62
CA ARG A 70 -17.21 -13.69 4.36
C ARG A 70 -17.04 -13.40 5.86
N PHE A 71 -15.94 -13.83 6.45
CA PHE A 71 -15.64 -13.58 7.86
C PHE A 71 -15.56 -12.08 8.16
N LEU A 72 -14.82 -11.33 7.34
CA LEU A 72 -14.66 -9.89 7.51
C LEU A 72 -15.98 -9.15 7.31
N ALA A 73 -16.75 -9.50 6.27
CA ALA A 73 -18.07 -8.94 6.04
C ALA A 73 -19.04 -9.21 7.21
N LYS A 74 -19.03 -10.43 7.78
CA LYS A 74 -19.83 -10.79 8.95
C LYS A 74 -19.49 -9.94 10.18
N ASN A 75 -18.23 -9.52 10.31
CA ASN A 75 -17.76 -8.66 11.39
C ASN A 75 -17.82 -7.16 11.05
N GLY A 76 -18.51 -6.77 9.97
CA GLY A 76 -18.72 -5.37 9.60
C GLY A 76 -17.56 -4.69 8.88
N TYR A 77 -16.51 -5.42 8.50
CA TYR A 77 -15.41 -4.88 7.70
C TYR A 77 -15.84 -4.76 6.23
N LYS A 78 -15.71 -3.56 5.68
CA LYS A 78 -15.94 -3.27 4.26
C LYS A 78 -14.59 -3.18 3.55
N PHE A 79 -14.45 -3.92 2.46
CA PHE A 79 -13.32 -3.76 1.56
C PHE A 79 -13.59 -2.57 0.66
N GLU A 80 -12.87 -1.48 0.86
CA GLU A 80 -12.91 -0.36 -0.06
C GLU A 80 -12.13 -0.74 -1.33
N ASN A 81 -12.80 -0.67 -2.48
CA ASN A 81 -12.14 -0.76 -3.77
C ASN A 81 -11.17 0.42 -3.90
N PHE A 82 -9.87 0.13 -3.87
CA PHE A 82 -8.79 1.12 -3.98
C PHE A 82 -8.79 1.90 -5.32
N SER A 83 -9.60 1.49 -6.30
CA SER A 83 -9.76 2.21 -7.56
C SER A 83 -10.52 3.53 -7.43
N GLU A 84 -11.40 3.69 -6.44
CA GLU A 84 -12.27 4.89 -6.35
C GLU A 84 -11.65 6.03 -5.54
N LYS A 85 -10.93 5.74 -4.44
CA LYS A 85 -10.36 6.79 -3.57
C LYS A 85 -9.23 7.62 -4.20
N ASN A 86 -8.58 7.09 -5.23
CA ASN A 86 -7.50 7.82 -5.92
C ASN A 86 -8.03 8.86 -6.93
N TYR A 87 -9.28 8.76 -7.39
CA TYR A 87 -9.93 9.82 -8.18
C TYR A 87 -10.51 10.92 -7.29
N SER A 88 -11.15 10.59 -6.15
CA SER A 88 -11.73 11.61 -5.26
C SER A 88 -10.70 12.46 -4.51
N ARG A 89 -9.54 11.91 -4.10
CA ARG A 89 -8.48 12.74 -3.51
C ARG A 89 -7.87 13.71 -4.53
N LYS A 90 -7.77 13.32 -5.81
CA LYS A 90 -7.27 14.22 -6.87
C LYS A 90 -8.18 15.43 -7.08
N ALA A 91 -9.49 15.30 -6.83
CA ALA A 91 -10.42 16.43 -6.91
C ALA A 91 -10.23 17.44 -5.77
N LEU A 92 -9.94 16.99 -4.55
CA LEU A 92 -9.77 17.87 -3.38
C LEU A 92 -8.46 18.67 -3.35
N TRP A 93 -7.44 18.27 -4.13
CA TRP A 93 -6.16 19.00 -4.22
C TRP A 93 -6.14 20.07 -5.33
N TYR A 94 -7.22 20.21 -6.11
CA TYR A 94 -7.32 21.19 -7.21
C TYR A 94 -8.32 22.33 -6.94
N GLU A 95 -9.01 22.34 -5.79
CA GLU A 95 -10.02 23.37 -5.44
C GLU A 95 -9.59 24.25 -4.24
N GLN A 96 -8.34 24.71 -4.23
CA GLN A 96 -7.93 25.84 -3.40
C GLN A 96 -7.04 26.77 -4.23
N GLU A 97 -7.71 27.66 -4.98
CA GLU A 97 -7.17 28.98 -5.36
C GLU A 97 -7.60 30.02 -4.32
#